data_AF-A0A1T3VWF8-F1
#
_entry.id   AF-A0A1T3VWF8-F1
#
_cell.length_a   1.000
_cell.length_b   1.000
_cell.length_c   1.000
_cell.angle_alpha   90.00
_cell.angle_beta   90.00
_cell.angle_gamma   90.00
#
_symmetry.space_group_name_H-M   'P 1'
#
loop_
_entity.id
_entity.type
_entity.pdbx_description
1 polymer ?
#
loop_
_entity_poly.entity_id
_entity_poly.type
_entity_poly.pdbx_seq_one_letter_code
_entity_poly.pdbx_strand_id
1 'polypeptide(L)' 'SGTAAVAVIRSDAALSGAVSTVDNVDVESGRITTVLALGELLRGGQPGRFGTGQGATSVTVPQ' A
#
# COMPACT_ATOMS: atom_id res chain seq x y z
N SER A 1 -13.81 5.17 3.48
CA SER A 1 -14.22 3.74 3.53
C SER A 1 -13.42 2.84 2.59
N GLY A 2 -12.09 3.03 2.43
CA GLY A 2 -11.25 2.27 1.48
C GLY A 2 -10.51 1.06 2.07
N THR A 3 -10.46 0.92 3.40
CA THR A 3 -9.68 -0.12 4.09
C THR A 3 -10.20 -1.54 3.87
N ALA A 4 -11.50 -1.72 3.62
CA ALA A 4 -12.09 -3.05 3.41
C ALA A 4 -11.55 -3.74 2.16
N ALA A 5 -11.54 -3.05 1.01
CA ALA A 5 -11.01 -3.61 -0.24
C ALA A 5 -9.50 -3.86 -0.16
N VAL A 6 -8.75 -2.95 0.47
CA VAL A 6 -7.31 -3.11 0.69
C VAL A 6 -7.03 -4.32 1.59
N ALA A 7 -7.80 -4.51 2.66
CA ALA A 7 -7.66 -5.66 3.54
C ALA A 7 -7.94 -6.99 2.80
N VAL A 8 -8.96 -7.03 1.94
CA VAL A 8 -9.28 -8.21 1.12
C VAL A 8 -8.10 -8.58 0.22
N ILE A 9 -7.53 -7.63 -0.53
CA ILE A 9 -6.35 -7.88 -1.38
C ILE A 9 -5.16 -8.39 -0.56
N ARG A 10 -4.94 -7.84 0.63
CA ARG A 10 -3.86 -8.29 1.53
C ARG A 10 -4.09 -9.71 2.06
N SER A 11 -5.34 -10.13 2.22
CA SER A 11 -5.70 -11.47 2.72
C SER A 11 -5.69 -12.55 1.63
N ASP A 12 -5.80 -12.15 0.36
CA ASP A 12 -5.79 -13.07 -0.78
C ASP A 12 -4.35 -13.47 -1.14
N ALA A 13 -3.97 -14.72 -0.89
CA ALA A 13 -2.61 -15.21 -1.09
C ALA A 13 -2.08 -15.01 -2.53
N ALA A 14 -2.95 -15.08 -3.55
CA ALA A 14 -2.55 -14.90 -4.94
C ALA A 14 -2.28 -13.43 -5.28
N LEU A 15 -3.04 -12.51 -4.68
CA LEU A 15 -2.90 -11.07 -4.93
C LEU A 15 -1.88 -10.37 -4.02
N SER A 16 -1.66 -10.92 -2.84
CA SER A 16 -0.99 -10.22 -1.75
C SER A 16 0.51 -9.95 -1.95
N GLY A 17 1.11 -10.58 -2.97
CA GLY A 17 2.46 -10.31 -3.47
C GLY A 17 2.51 -9.84 -4.93
N ALA A 18 1.34 -9.72 -5.59
CA ALA A 18 1.24 -9.29 -6.98
C ALA A 18 0.95 -7.79 -7.12
N VAL A 19 0.37 -7.16 -6.09
CA VAL A 19 -0.10 -5.77 -6.13
C VAL A 19 0.35 -5.00 -4.88
N SER A 20 0.85 -3.78 -5.07
CA SER A 20 1.13 -2.87 -3.96
C SER A 20 -0.16 -2.24 -3.45
N THR A 21 -0.34 -2.19 -2.13
CA THR A 21 -1.52 -1.56 -1.51
C THR A 21 -1.12 -0.38 -0.64
N VAL A 22 -1.87 0.71 -0.74
CA VAL A 22 -1.67 1.94 0.04
C VAL A 22 -2.99 2.32 0.70
N ASP A 23 -2.97 2.57 2.01
CA ASP A 23 -4.14 3.05 2.74
C ASP A 23 -4.34 4.56 2.53
N ASN A 24 -5.60 5.03 2.63
CA ASN A 24 -5.98 6.46 2.69
C ASN A 24 -5.43 7.34 1.54
N VAL A 25 -5.55 6.90 0.29
CA VAL A 25 -5.11 7.69 -0.89
C VAL A 25 -5.89 9.01 -1.08
N ASP A 26 -6.97 9.21 -0.34
CA ASP A 26 -7.74 10.45 -0.28
C ASP A 26 -7.02 11.57 0.49
N VAL A 27 -6.04 11.24 1.36
CA VAL A 27 -5.22 12.23 2.06
C VAL A 27 -3.85 12.41 1.39
N GLU A 28 -3.14 13.48 1.75
CA GLU A 28 -1.85 13.84 1.15
C GLU A 28 -0.79 12.75 1.35
N SER A 29 -0.65 12.22 2.56
CA SER A 29 0.35 11.19 2.86
C SER A 29 0.13 9.89 2.06
N GLY A 30 -1.11 9.49 1.80
CA GLY A 30 -1.44 8.33 0.95
C GLY A 30 -1.07 8.56 -0.53
N ARG A 31 -1.27 9.77 -1.04
CA ARG A 31 -0.87 10.13 -2.41
C ARG A 31 0.65 10.15 -2.57
N ILE A 32 1.38 10.77 -1.64
CA ILE A 32 2.85 10.79 -1.65
C ILE A 32 3.38 9.35 -1.61
N THR A 33 2.85 8.53 -0.71
CA THR A 33 3.23 7.11 -0.59
C THR A 33 3.02 6.36 -1.90
N THR A 34 1.91 6.60 -2.58
CA THR A 34 1.60 5.93 -3.86
C THR A 34 2.69 6.23 -4.91
N VAL A 35 3.13 7.48 -5.02
CA VAL A 35 4.20 7.88 -5.96
C VAL A 35 5.54 7.24 -5.57
N LEU A 36 5.90 7.25 -4.28
CA LEU A 36 7.14 6.65 -3.79
C LEU A 36 7.17 5.13 -4.00
N ALA A 37 6.06 4.44 -3.70
CA ALA A 37 5.92 2.99 -3.88
C ALA A 37 5.99 2.59 -5.36
N LEU A 38 5.40 3.38 -6.27
CA LEU A 38 5.55 3.17 -7.71
C LEU A 38 7.02 3.33 -8.13
N GLY A 39 7.71 4.36 -7.63
CA GLY A 39 9.13 4.58 -7.92
C GLY A 39 10.03 3.44 -7.42
N GLU A 40 9.70 2.82 -6.29
CA GLU A 40 10.38 1.62 -5.80
C GLU A 40 10.14 0.42 -6.72
N LEU A 41 8.89 0.16 -7.11
CA LEU A 41 8.52 -0.94 -8.01
C LEU A 41 9.21 -0.81 -9.38
N LEU A 42 9.24 0.39 -9.95
CA LEU A 42 9.92 0.67 -11.23
C LEU A 42 11.44 0.48 -11.14
N ARG A 43 12.02 0.54 -9.94
CA ARG A 43 13.45 0.26 -9.69
C ARG A 43 13.73 -1.21 -9.41
N GLY A 44 12.75 -2.10 -9.63
CA GLY A 44 12.88 -3.54 -9.42
C GLY A 44 12.53 -4.00 -8.00
N GLY A 45 11.93 -3.13 -7.18
CA GLY A 45 11.35 -3.53 -5.90
C GLY A 45 10.19 -4.51 -6.08
N GLN A 46 9.79 -5.17 -4.98
CA GLN A 46 8.61 -6.04 -4.98
C GLN A 46 7.35 -5.27 -4.54
N PRO A 47 6.15 -5.74 -4.91
CA PRO A 47 4.91 -5.18 -4.39
C PRO A 47 4.86 -5.17 -2.85
N GLY A 48 4.39 -4.06 -2.27
CA GLY A 48 4.44 -3.80 -0.82
C GLY A 48 3.11 -3.35 -0.21
N ARG A 49 3.03 -3.35 1.12
CA ARG A 49 1.82 -2.98 1.88
C ARG A 49 2.09 -1.79 2.79
N PHE A 50 1.54 -0.65 2.42
CA PHE A 50 1.82 0.64 3.06
C PHE A 50 0.58 1.20 3.75
N GLY A 51 0.77 1.75 4.94
CA GLY A 51 -0.28 2.48 5.65
C GLY A 51 -0.34 2.14 7.13
N THR A 52 -1.53 2.24 7.69
CA THR A 52 -1.81 2.02 9.12
C THR A 52 -2.83 0.90 9.36
N GLY A 53 -3.46 0.37 8.29
CA GLY A 53 -4.40 -0.73 8.37
C GLY A 53 -3.71 -2.06 8.68
N GLN A 54 -4.51 -3.05 9.11
CA GLN A 54 -4.03 -4.41 9.35
C GLN A 54 -3.28 -4.97 8.13
N GLY A 55 -2.15 -5.63 8.38
CA GLY A 55 -1.28 -6.18 7.34
C GLY A 55 -0.42 -5.17 6.58
N ALA A 56 -0.40 -3.89 6.98
CA ALA A 56 0.63 -2.96 6.51
C ALA A 56 1.99 -3.36 7.11
N THR A 57 3.02 -3.46 6.27
CA THR A 57 4.37 -3.83 6.66
C THR A 57 5.30 -2.63 6.77
N SER A 58 4.82 -1.44 6.36
CA SER A 58 5.52 -0.17 6.49
C SER A 58 4.54 0.95 6.79
N VAL A 59 4.93 1.80 7.76
CA VAL A 59 4.20 3.03 8.08
C VAL A 59 4.58 4.09 7.05
N THR A 60 3.58 4.74 6.49
CA THR A 60 3.75 5.78 5.47
C THR A 60 4.31 7.07 6.05
N VAL A 61 4.53 8.07 5.18
CA VAL A 61 4.88 9.43 5.59
C VAL A 61 3.98 9.86 6.77
N PRO A 62 4.57 10.29 7.90
CA PRO A 62 3.82 10.76 9.07
C PRO A 62 2.83 11.86 8.67
N GLN A 63 1.67 11.88 9.32
CA GLN A 63 0.62 12.88 9.09
C GLN A 63 0.90 14.16 9.85
#